data_AF-A0A4V4HWR8-F1
#
_entry.id   AF-A0A4V4HWR8-F1
#
_cell.length_a   1.000
_cell.length_b   1.000
_cell.length_c   1.000
_cell.angle_alpha   90.00
_cell.angle_beta   90.00
_cell.angle_gamma   90.00
#
_symmetry.space_group_name_H-M   'P 1'
#
loop_
_entity.id
_entity.type
_entity.pdbx_description
1 polymer ?
#
loop_
_entity_poly.entity_id
_entity_poly.type
_entity_poly.pdbx_seq_one_letter_code
_entity_poly.pdbx_strand_id
1 'polypeptide(L)'
;MDTFRADATLESVLLGHGFVETTSARDRLKGKKSFKLSRTARKEIYFDYEHIRILESSRGHDACYRLTAFDLRSLLWFFKAGSNDLREVFPTGRFRFDTVGARLERIRAEWEALARTGLHRPRRSKLQRILDSFDQIQFN
;
A
#
# COMPACT_ATOMS: atom_id res chain seq x y z
N MET A 1 20.19 -2.78 2.57
CA MET A 1 18.73 -2.78 2.31
C MET A 1 18.21 -1.46 2.82
N ASP A 2 17.68 -0.63 1.93
CA ASP A 2 17.19 0.68 2.30
C ASP A 2 15.92 0.54 3.13
N THR A 3 15.88 1.25 4.25
CA THR A 3 14.71 1.31 5.14
C THR A 3 14.21 2.73 5.17
N PHE A 4 12.89 2.90 5.08
CA PHE A 4 12.25 4.21 5.10
C PHE A 4 11.64 4.47 6.48
N ARG A 5 11.69 5.71 6.93
CA ARG A 5 11.12 6.17 8.21
C ARG A 5 10.16 7.32 7.95
N ALA A 6 9.46 7.78 8.98
CA ALA A 6 8.66 9.00 8.94
C ALA A 6 9.58 10.24 8.85
N ASP A 7 10.24 10.42 7.70
CA ASP A 7 11.21 11.46 7.43
C ASP A 7 11.09 12.01 6.00
N ALA A 8 11.89 13.04 5.68
CA ALA A 8 11.89 13.72 4.39
C ALA A 8 12.12 12.78 3.18
N THR A 9 12.82 11.66 3.37
CA THR A 9 13.06 10.69 2.30
C THR A 9 11.75 10.01 1.92
N LEU A 10 11.02 9.48 2.90
CA LEU A 10 9.72 8.86 2.65
C LEU A 10 8.71 9.88 2.12
N GLU A 11 8.73 11.11 2.62
CA GLU A 11 7.90 12.20 2.10
C GLU A 11 8.12 12.42 0.60
N SER A 12 9.38 12.52 0.17
CA SER A 12 9.74 12.70 -1.23
C SER A 12 9.22 11.55 -2.09
N VAL A 13 9.34 10.31 -1.62
CA VAL A 13 8.79 9.15 -2.34
C VAL A 13 7.27 9.23 -2.46
N LEU A 14 6.56 9.55 -1.37
CA LEU A 14 5.09 9.68 -1.39
C LEU A 14 4.65 10.77 -2.38
N LEU A 15 5.28 11.94 -2.33
CA LEU A 15 4.99 13.04 -3.26
C LEU A 15 5.29 12.64 -4.71
N GLY A 16 6.41 11.97 -4.97
CA GLY A 16 6.75 11.43 -6.29
C GLY A 16 5.74 10.40 -6.81
N HIS A 17 5.03 9.72 -5.92
CA HIS A 17 3.96 8.77 -6.26
C HIS A 17 2.58 9.41 -6.41
N GLY A 18 2.48 10.74 -6.38
CA GLY A 18 1.25 11.50 -6.57
C GLY A 18 0.41 11.68 -5.31
N PHE A 19 0.98 11.44 -4.13
CA PHE A 19 0.33 11.83 -2.88
C PHE A 19 0.41 13.35 -2.71
N VAL A 20 -0.57 13.89 -1.99
CA VAL A 20 -0.59 15.27 -1.55
C VAL A 20 -0.54 15.31 -0.02
N GLU A 21 0.23 16.25 0.52
CA GLU A 21 0.21 16.52 1.95
C GLU A 21 -1.15 17.14 2.32
N THR A 22 -1.81 16.56 3.32
CA THR A 22 -3.12 16.99 3.84
C THR A 22 -3.08 17.33 5.33
N THR A 23 -1.89 17.53 5.88
CA THR A 23 -1.67 17.85 7.30
C THR A 23 -2.52 19.04 7.73
N SER A 24 -3.23 18.89 8.86
CA SER A 24 -3.97 19.99 9.48
C SER A 24 -3.00 21.04 10.07
N ALA A 25 -3.43 22.29 10.19
CA ALA A 25 -2.61 23.33 10.82
C ALA A 25 -2.19 22.95 12.25
N ARG A 26 -3.08 22.30 13.00
CA ARG A 26 -2.82 21.82 14.37
C ARG A 26 -1.76 20.72 14.41
N ASP A 27 -1.81 19.77 13.49
CA ASP A 27 -0.83 18.68 13.43
C ASP A 27 0.53 19.17 12.96
N ARG A 28 0.56 20.14 12.04
CA ARG A 28 1.80 20.79 11.60
C ARG A 28 2.54 21.47 12.74
N LEU A 29 1.83 22.14 13.66
CA LEU A 29 2.42 22.73 14.86
C LEU A 29 3.06 21.68 15.78
N LYS A 30 2.62 20.43 15.71
CA LYS A 30 3.17 19.30 16.46
C LYS A 30 4.26 18.53 15.70
N GLY A 31 4.67 19.00 14.52
CA GLY A 31 5.64 18.31 13.67
C GLY A 31 5.11 17.02 13.03
N LYS A 32 3.80 16.79 13.03
CA LYS A 32 3.18 15.62 12.41
C LYS A 32 2.84 15.92 10.95
N LYS A 33 2.69 14.87 10.13
CA LYS A 33 2.36 15.01 8.70
C LYS A 33 1.32 14.00 8.27
N SER A 34 0.51 14.34 7.27
CA SER A 34 -0.42 13.40 6.67
C SER A 34 -0.46 13.49 5.16
N PHE A 35 -0.60 12.33 4.50
CA PHE A 35 -0.53 12.19 3.06
C PHE A 35 -1.69 11.36 2.54
N LYS A 36 -2.28 11.80 1.42
CA LYS A 36 -3.39 11.11 0.74
C LYS A 36 -3.18 11.15 -0.77
N LEU A 37 -3.75 10.20 -1.51
CA LEU A 37 -3.73 10.26 -2.99
C LEU A 37 -4.56 11.42 -3.54
N SER A 38 -5.56 11.88 -2.79
CA SER A 38 -6.29 13.10 -3.08
C SER A 38 -6.82 13.68 -1.76
N ARG A 39 -7.16 14.97 -1.75
CA ARG A 39 -7.70 15.62 -0.54
C ARG A 39 -9.00 14.97 -0.03
N THR A 40 -9.77 14.34 -0.91
CA THR A 40 -11.03 13.66 -0.60
C THR A 40 -10.89 12.15 -0.38
N ALA A 41 -9.69 11.59 -0.60
CA ALA A 41 -9.46 10.18 -0.39
C ALA A 41 -9.67 9.79 1.08
N ARG A 42 -10.23 8.61 1.29
CA ARG A 42 -10.50 8.07 2.63
C ARG A 42 -9.25 7.50 3.30
N LYS A 43 -8.33 6.94 2.51
CA LYS A 43 -7.07 6.37 3.00
C LYS A 43 -6.06 7.48 3.26
N GLU A 44 -5.28 7.33 4.32
CA GLU A 44 -4.28 8.30 4.75
C GLU A 44 -3.04 7.60 5.30
N ILE A 45 -1.89 8.16 5.00
CA ILE A 45 -0.61 7.84 5.66
C ILE A 45 -0.35 8.97 6.64
N TYR A 46 -0.23 8.65 7.92
CA TYR A 46 -0.04 9.63 8.97
C TYR A 46 1.29 9.40 9.67
N PHE A 47 2.13 10.43 9.71
CA PHE A 47 3.39 10.44 10.44
C PHE A 47 3.14 11.02 11.83
N ASP A 48 3.23 10.15 12.82
CA ASP A 48 3.12 10.50 14.24
C ASP A 48 4.52 10.45 14.86
N TYR A 49 5.30 11.50 14.63
CA TYR A 49 6.73 11.54 14.94
C TYR A 49 7.50 10.42 14.23
N GLU A 50 7.85 9.34 14.93
CA GLU A 50 8.59 8.21 14.36
C GLU A 50 7.69 7.14 13.74
N HIS A 51 6.38 7.17 14.03
CA HIS A 51 5.44 6.16 13.56
C HIS A 51 4.84 6.53 12.21
N ILE A 52 4.78 5.55 11.33
CA ILE A 52 4.01 5.57 10.09
C ILE A 52 2.73 4.80 10.35
N ARG A 53 1.58 5.48 10.30
CA ARG A 53 0.25 4.90 10.54
C ARG A 53 -0.58 4.90 9.27
N ILE A 54 -1.24 3.79 8.99
CA ILE A 54 -2.08 3.62 7.80
C ILE A 54 -3.53 3.66 8.25
N LEU A 55 -4.27 4.67 7.78
CA LEU A 55 -5.62 4.98 8.25
C LEU A 55 -6.62 4.94 7.10
N GLU A 56 -7.88 4.68 7.41
CA GLU A 56 -9.01 4.88 6.49
C GLU A 56 -10.19 5.51 7.23
N SER A 57 -10.53 6.76 6.87
CA SER A 57 -11.56 7.65 7.44
C SER A 57 -11.42 7.99 8.94
N SER A 58 -10.84 7.10 9.74
CA SER A 58 -10.50 7.22 11.18
C SER A 58 -10.05 5.87 11.77
N ARG A 59 -10.27 4.77 11.04
CA ARG A 59 -9.89 3.42 11.46
C ARG A 59 -8.42 3.17 11.09
N GLY A 60 -7.64 2.71 12.05
CA GLY A 60 -6.27 2.24 11.80
C GLY A 60 -6.30 0.87 11.13
N HIS A 61 -5.50 0.73 10.09
CA HIS A 61 -5.19 -0.54 9.45
C HIS A 61 -3.96 -1.18 10.09
N ASP A 62 -2.85 -0.45 10.06
CA ASP A 62 -1.56 -0.90 10.58
C ASP A 62 -0.68 0.29 10.99
N ALA A 63 0.39 0.04 11.74
CA ALA A 63 1.39 1.03 12.10
C ALA A 63 2.77 0.41 12.26
N CYS A 64 3.82 1.13 11.85
CA CYS A 64 5.20 0.70 11.98
C CYS A 64 6.13 1.90 12.19
N TYR A 65 7.38 1.65 12.59
CA TYR A 65 8.41 2.67 12.73
C TYR A 65 9.32 2.77 11.50
N ARG A 66 9.36 1.68 10.72
CA ARG A 66 10.24 1.52 9.56
C ARG A 66 9.55 0.67 8.51
N LEU A 67 9.76 1.03 7.25
CA LEU A 67 9.32 0.26 6.10
C LEU A 67 10.55 -0.32 5.41
N THR A 68 10.51 -1.61 5.09
CA THR A 68 11.39 -2.15 4.05
C THR A 68 10.93 -1.66 2.67
N ALA A 69 11.73 -1.88 1.63
CA ALA A 69 11.29 -1.65 0.26
C ALA A 69 10.01 -2.45 -0.08
N PHE A 70 9.90 -3.70 0.41
CA PHE A 70 8.70 -4.50 0.19
C PHE A 70 7.46 -3.88 0.88
N ASP A 71 7.62 -3.38 2.11
CA ASP A 71 6.54 -2.73 2.84
C ASP A 71 6.10 -1.45 2.13
N LEU A 72 7.06 -0.63 1.68
CA LEU A 72 6.78 0.58 0.93
C LEU A 72 6.04 0.28 -0.38
N ARG A 73 6.48 -0.74 -1.13
CA ARG A 73 5.77 -1.21 -2.33
C ARG A 73 4.34 -1.62 -2.01
N SER A 74 4.17 -2.40 -0.94
CA SER A 74 2.86 -2.89 -0.49
C SER A 74 1.91 -1.76 -0.11
N LEU A 75 2.44 -0.77 0.60
CA LEU A 75 1.71 0.44 0.97
C LEU A 75 1.30 1.24 -0.28
N LEU A 76 2.25 1.52 -1.18
CA LEU A 76 1.96 2.28 -2.40
C LEU A 76 0.90 1.57 -3.27
N TRP A 77 0.98 0.24 -3.37
CA TRP A 77 0.00 -0.58 -4.08
C TRP A 77 -1.38 -0.48 -3.42
N PHE A 78 -1.47 -0.64 -2.10
CA PHE A 78 -2.74 -0.57 -1.37
C PHE A 78 -3.50 0.74 -1.60
N PHE A 79 -2.79 1.86 -1.72
CA PHE A 79 -3.43 3.14 -1.99
C PHE A 79 -3.93 3.23 -3.43
N LYS A 80 -3.18 2.72 -4.42
CA LYS A 80 -3.49 2.86 -5.86
C LYS A 80 -4.41 1.76 -6.41
N ALA A 81 -4.45 0.59 -5.79
CA ALA A 81 -5.20 -0.55 -6.28
C ALA A 81 -6.72 -0.31 -6.25
N GLY A 82 -7.40 -0.84 -7.26
CA GLY A 82 -8.86 -0.81 -7.34
C GLY A 82 -9.52 -1.68 -6.27
N SER A 83 -10.75 -1.35 -5.88
CA SER A 83 -11.51 -2.06 -4.84
C SER A 83 -11.63 -3.58 -5.10
N ASN A 84 -11.79 -3.98 -6.36
CA ASN A 84 -11.89 -5.39 -6.76
C ASN A 84 -10.59 -6.17 -6.56
N ASP A 85 -9.44 -5.51 -6.62
CA ASP A 85 -8.12 -6.13 -6.42
C ASP A 85 -7.73 -6.12 -4.95
N LEU A 86 -8.07 -5.02 -4.27
CA LEU A 86 -7.92 -4.92 -2.83
C LEU A 86 -8.64 -6.04 -2.11
N ARG A 87 -9.83 -6.45 -2.56
CA ARG A 87 -10.53 -7.61 -1.97
C ARG A 87 -9.81 -8.94 -2.20
N GLU A 88 -8.98 -9.06 -3.23
CA GLU A 88 -8.17 -10.26 -3.43
C GLU A 88 -7.01 -10.29 -2.44
N VAL A 89 -6.30 -9.17 -2.26
CA VAL A 89 -5.10 -9.13 -1.40
C VAL A 89 -5.48 -8.92 0.08
N PHE A 90 -6.59 -8.24 0.35
CA PHE A 90 -7.10 -7.93 1.69
C PHE A 90 -8.57 -8.36 1.80
N PRO A 91 -8.87 -9.67 1.91
CA PRO A 91 -10.25 -10.17 1.97
C PRO A 91 -11.05 -9.60 3.17
N THR A 92 -10.36 -9.28 4.27
CA THR A 92 -10.96 -8.66 5.46
C THR A 92 -11.14 -7.14 5.32
N GLY A 93 -10.68 -6.57 4.20
CA GLY A 93 -10.61 -5.13 3.97
C GLY A 93 -9.52 -4.42 4.79
N ARG A 94 -8.77 -5.13 5.65
CA ARG A 94 -7.72 -4.53 6.48
C ARG A 94 -6.35 -4.72 5.84
N PHE A 95 -5.63 -3.62 5.66
CA PHE A 95 -4.22 -3.65 5.28
C PHE A 95 -3.37 -4.04 6.47
N ARG A 96 -2.46 -5.02 6.28
CA ARG A 96 -1.45 -5.38 7.27
C ARG A 96 -0.16 -5.79 6.58
N PHE A 97 0.96 -5.20 6.97
CA PHE A 97 2.27 -5.43 6.33
C PHE A 97 2.66 -6.92 6.36
N ASP A 98 2.51 -7.56 7.52
CA ASP A 98 2.91 -8.94 7.78
C ASP A 98 2.15 -9.99 6.94
N THR A 99 0.98 -9.62 6.40
CA THR A 99 0.15 -10.55 5.60
C THR A 99 0.32 -10.42 4.09
N VAL A 100 0.86 -9.31 3.58
CA VAL A 100 0.87 -9.01 2.14
C VAL A 100 1.69 -10.04 1.36
N GLY A 101 2.91 -10.34 1.82
CA GLY A 101 3.80 -11.30 1.15
C GLY A 101 3.16 -12.68 1.01
N ALA A 102 2.67 -13.24 2.12
CA ALA A 102 2.00 -14.54 2.12
C ALA A 102 0.77 -14.57 1.19
N ARG A 103 0.07 -13.45 1.05
CA ARG A 103 -1.09 -13.37 0.16
C ARG A 103 -0.71 -13.29 -1.31
N LEU A 104 0.32 -12.52 -1.66
CA LEU A 104 0.83 -12.44 -3.02
C LEU A 104 1.38 -13.80 -3.49
N GLU A 105 2.06 -14.54 -2.60
CA GLU A 105 2.52 -15.89 -2.92
C GLU A 105 1.37 -16.86 -3.21
N ARG A 106 0.28 -16.78 -2.43
CA ARG A 106 -0.93 -17.56 -2.73
C ARG A 106 -1.55 -17.18 -4.08
N ILE A 107 -1.59 -15.90 -4.41
CA ILE A 107 -2.09 -15.41 -5.70
C ILE A 107 -1.21 -15.92 -6.85
N ARG A 108 0.12 -15.89 -6.68
CA ARG A 108 1.09 -16.42 -7.64
C ARG A 108 0.90 -17.91 -7.88
N ALA A 109 0.83 -18.70 -6.80
CA ALA A 109 0.60 -20.14 -6.89
C ALA A 109 -0.74 -20.48 -7.58
N GLU A 110 -1.81 -19.74 -7.27
CA GLU A 110 -3.11 -19.90 -7.93
C GLU A 110 -3.04 -19.57 -9.43
N TRP A 111 -2.39 -18.46 -9.79
CA TRP A 111 -2.19 -18.07 -11.19
C TRP A 111 -1.41 -19.13 -11.98
N GLU A 112 -0.33 -19.67 -11.41
CA GLU A 112 0.47 -20.73 -12.04
C GLU A 112 -0.33 -22.02 -12.24
N ALA A 113 -1.12 -22.42 -11.24
CA ALA A 113 -1.98 -23.60 -11.34
C ALA A 113 -3.03 -23.45 -12.46
N LEU A 114 -3.67 -22.29 -12.56
CA LEU A 114 -4.62 -21.97 -13.63
C LEU A 114 -3.95 -21.86 -15.01
N ALA A 115 -2.70 -21.42 -15.06
CA ALA A 115 -1.93 -21.37 -16.30
C ALA A 115 -1.68 -22.77 -16.88
N ARG A 116 -1.44 -23.77 -16.04
CA ARG A 116 -1.22 -25.17 -16.46
C ARG A 116 -2.48 -25.86 -16.97
N THR A 117 -3.65 -25.54 -16.40
CA THR A 117 -4.92 -26.18 -16.78
C THR A 117 -5.58 -25.52 -18.00
N GLY A 118 -5.22 -24.28 -18.33
CA GLY A 118 -5.82 -23.53 -19.45
C GLY A 118 -7.26 -23.07 -19.22
N LEU A 119 -7.83 -23.34 -18.04
CA LEU A 119 -9.20 -23.01 -17.65
C LEU A 119 -9.27 -21.68 -16.90
N HIS A 120 -10.49 -21.17 -16.68
CA HIS A 120 -10.77 -19.96 -15.88
C HIS A 120 -10.00 -18.69 -16.32
N ARG A 121 -9.98 -18.41 -17.64
CA ARG A 121 -9.29 -17.24 -18.22
C ARG A 121 -9.56 -15.92 -17.47
N PRO A 122 -10.80 -15.56 -17.10
CA PRO A 122 -11.05 -14.29 -16.39
C PRO A 122 -10.34 -14.21 -15.03
N ARG A 123 -10.33 -15.30 -14.26
CA ARG A 123 -9.63 -15.37 -12.97
C ARG A 123 -8.13 -15.24 -13.17
N ARG A 124 -7.57 -15.98 -14.13
CA ARG A 124 -6.14 -15.91 -14.47
C ARG A 124 -5.71 -14.50 -14.84
N SER A 125 -6.45 -13.81 -15.73
CA SER A 125 -6.16 -12.44 -16.12
C SER A 125 -6.25 -11.47 -14.93
N LYS A 126 -7.20 -11.67 -14.01
CA LYS A 126 -7.29 -10.86 -12.79
C LYS A 126 -6.05 -11.04 -11.90
N LEU A 127 -5.63 -12.27 -11.63
CA LEU A 127 -4.47 -12.55 -10.78
C LEU A 127 -3.18 -12.02 -11.39
N GLN A 128 -3.00 -12.21 -12.70
CA GLN A 128 -1.85 -11.67 -13.42
C GLN A 128 -1.79 -10.14 -13.28
N ARG A 129 -2.91 -9.45 -13.54
CA ARG A 129 -2.98 -7.99 -13.42
C ARG A 129 -2.63 -7.49 -12.01
N ILE A 130 -3.02 -8.24 -10.97
CA ILE A 130 -2.65 -7.89 -9.59
C ILE A 130 -1.13 -7.97 -9.42
N LEU A 131 -0.51 -9.09 -9.81
CA LEU A 131 0.94 -9.29 -9.71
C LEU A 131 1.70 -8.24 -10.53
N ASP A 132 1.32 -8.03 -11.79
CA ASP A 132 1.95 -7.05 -12.68
C ASP A 132 1.83 -5.63 -12.11
N SER A 133 0.66 -5.24 -11.61
CA SER A 133 0.45 -3.92 -11.01
C SER A 133 1.26 -3.71 -9.73
N PHE A 134 1.58 -4.78 -9.00
CA PHE A 134 2.44 -4.72 -7.82
C PHE A 134 3.91 -4.55 -8.23
N ASP A 135 4.37 -5.34 -9.21
CA ASP A 135 5.75 -5.32 -9.69
C ASP A 135 6.10 -4.03 -10.46
N GLN A 136 5.12 -3.36 -11.05
CA GLN A 136 5.27 -2.06 -11.70
C GLN A 136 5.53 -0.90 -10.72
N ILE A 137 5.35 -1.09 -9.41
CA ILE A 137 5.64 -0.06 -8.43
C ILE A 137 7.15 0.02 -8.19
N GLN A 138 7.72 1.06 -8.77
CA GLN A 138 9.11 1.45 -8.63
C GLN A 138 9.20 2.74 -7.83
N PHE A 139 10.17 2.83 -6.93
CA PHE A 139 10.55 4.03 -6.20
C PHE A 139 12.07 4.00 -6.07
N ASN A 140 12.70 5.14 -6.33
CA ASN A 140 14.15 5.34 -6.22
C ASN A 140 14.48 5.91 -4.85
#